data_AF-A0A7J6RJW5-F1
#
_entry.id   AF-A0A7J6RJW5-F1
#
_cell.length_a   1.000
_cell.length_b   1.000
_cell.length_c   1.000
_cell.angle_alpha   90.00
_cell.angle_beta   90.00
_cell.angle_gamma   90.00
#
_symmetry.space_group_name_H-M   'P 1'
#
loop_
_entity.id
_entity.type
_entity.pdbx_description
1 polymer ?
#
loop_
_entity_poly.entity_id
_entity_poly.type
_entity_poly.pdbx_seq_one_letter_code
_entity_poly.pdbx_strand_id
1 'polypeptide(L)'
;FHSGVHRLSEFGEDLAAERRAEKESTSRVDLLSKLLQLNKEDLQGNLVTFFVAGSDTTALSMSWCLYYLCVYPDLQARARAEVDLLGHDPETSEDLDNLPFIGSCLIESIRLQPAFIALGHEAITEVSVGGKKVAPGTKVVTLLRKHLRSSAEGGSLFK
;
A
#
# COMPACT_ATOMS: atom_id res chain seq x y z
N PHE A 1 -2.38 6.80 22.19
CA PHE A 1 -2.28 7.51 20.90
C PHE A 1 -1.17 8.55 20.88
N HIS A 2 -1.13 9.54 21.78
CA HIS A 2 -0.09 10.58 21.77
C HIS A 2 1.36 10.05 21.91
N SER A 3 1.58 8.99 22.69
CA SER A 3 2.90 8.38 22.87
C SER A 3 3.46 7.68 21.62
N GLY A 4 2.61 7.18 20.72
CA GLY A 4 3.05 6.49 19.51
C GLY A 4 3.52 7.47 18.43
N VAL A 5 2.79 8.56 18.25
CA VAL A 5 3.19 9.65 17.35
C VAL A 5 4.51 10.27 17.81
N HIS A 6 4.65 10.51 19.13
CA HIS A 6 5.89 11.04 19.70
C HIS A 6 7.09 10.14 19.41
N ARG A 7 6.96 8.82 19.58
CA ARG A 7 8.03 7.86 19.25
C ARG A 7 8.40 7.83 17.78
N LEU A 8 7.41 7.96 16.88
CA LEU A 8 7.69 8.04 15.44
C LEU A 8 8.40 9.34 15.07
N SER A 9 8.05 10.45 15.74
CA SER A 9 8.75 11.73 15.59
C SER A 9 10.20 11.64 16.09
N GLU A 10 10.45 11.04 17.26
CA GLU A 10 11.80 10.80 17.80
C GLU A 10 12.62 9.93 16.83
N PHE A 11 12.07 8.80 16.39
CA PHE A 11 12.73 7.94 15.40
C PHE A 11 13.05 8.69 14.10
N GLY A 12 12.15 9.55 13.63
CA GLY A 12 12.39 10.38 12.46
C GLY A 12 13.50 11.42 12.64
N GLU A 13 13.63 11.98 13.85
CA GLU A 13 14.74 12.88 14.20
C GLU A 13 16.08 12.13 14.24
N ASP A 14 16.12 10.95 14.83
CA ASP A 14 17.31 10.10 14.89
C ASP A 14 17.78 9.71 13.49
N LEU A 15 16.87 9.22 12.65
CA LEU A 15 17.14 8.86 11.26
C LEU A 15 17.67 10.06 10.45
N ALA A 16 17.11 11.25 10.67
CA ALA A 16 17.56 12.47 10.02
C ALA A 16 18.94 12.93 10.50
N ALA A 17 19.24 12.78 11.79
CA ALA A 17 20.53 13.11 12.38
C ALA A 17 21.63 12.17 11.87
N GLU A 18 21.36 10.86 11.85
CA GLU A 18 22.23 9.84 11.26
C GLU A 18 22.57 10.17 9.80
N ARG A 19 21.53 10.43 8.98
CA ARG A 19 21.72 10.72 7.55
C ARG A 19 22.51 12.02 7.29
N ARG A 20 22.39 13.02 8.17
CA ARG A 20 23.20 14.27 8.08
C ARG A 20 24.63 14.05 8.54
N ALA A 21 24.87 13.16 9.49
CA ALA A 21 26.21 12.84 9.99
C ALA A 21 27.05 12.06 8.98
N GLU A 22 26.41 11.31 8.07
CA GLU A 22 27.05 10.48 7.03
C GLU A 22 27.87 11.23 5.94
N LYS A 23 28.08 12.57 6.03
CA LYS A 23 28.91 13.42 5.13
C LYS A 23 29.08 12.91 3.69
N GLU A 24 28.27 13.41 2.74
CA GLU A 24 28.50 13.45 1.27
C GLU A 24 29.03 12.19 0.55
N SER A 25 29.13 11.03 1.19
CA SER A 25 29.82 9.86 0.63
C SER A 25 28.90 8.87 -0.09
N THR A 26 27.63 9.21 -0.31
CA THR A 26 26.73 8.38 -1.09
C THR A 26 25.98 9.22 -2.10
N SER A 27 26.19 8.95 -3.39
CA SER A 27 25.36 9.43 -4.52
C SER A 27 23.90 8.94 -4.46
N ARG A 28 23.48 8.39 -3.31
CA ARG A 28 22.17 7.83 -3.05
C ARG A 28 21.18 8.97 -2.84
N VAL A 29 20.52 9.33 -3.93
CA VAL A 29 19.36 10.22 -3.93
C VAL A 29 18.12 9.36 -3.74
N ASP A 30 17.61 9.32 -2.51
CA ASP A 30 16.36 8.64 -2.18
C ASP A 30 15.31 9.61 -1.60
N LEU A 31 14.16 9.06 -1.19
CA LEU A 31 13.07 9.86 -0.62
C LEU A 31 13.53 10.62 0.63
N LEU A 32 14.30 9.99 1.51
CA LEU A 32 14.78 10.62 2.75
C LEU A 32 15.70 11.81 2.42
N SER A 33 16.59 11.65 1.44
CA SER A 33 17.43 12.75 0.95
C SER A 33 16.62 13.97 0.48
N LYS A 34 15.45 13.76 -0.13
CA LYS A 34 14.54 14.86 -0.52
C LYS A 34 13.81 15.46 0.68
N LEU A 35 13.31 14.63 1.59
CA LEU A 35 12.59 15.10 2.77
C LEU A 35 13.49 15.93 3.70
N LEU A 36 14.78 15.63 3.76
CA LEU A 36 15.75 16.39 4.56
C LEU A 36 15.94 17.86 4.11
N GLN A 37 15.47 18.22 2.91
CA GLN A 37 15.48 19.59 2.40
C GLN A 37 14.29 20.44 2.90
N LEU A 38 13.30 19.81 3.53
CA LEU A 38 12.13 20.47 4.09
C LEU A 38 12.42 21.08 5.47
N ASN A 39 11.52 21.94 5.95
CA ASN A 39 11.54 22.39 7.35
C ASN A 39 11.26 21.20 8.29
N LYS A 40 11.51 21.42 9.59
CA LYS A 40 11.42 20.35 10.61
C LYS A 40 10.01 19.77 10.69
N GLU A 41 8.99 20.62 10.69
CA GLU A 41 7.59 20.24 10.83
C GLU A 41 7.13 19.38 9.64
N ASP A 42 7.46 19.81 8.42
CA ASP A 42 7.11 19.09 7.19
C ASP A 42 7.87 17.77 7.09
N LEU A 43 9.15 17.72 7.45
CA LEU A 43 9.93 16.49 7.52
C LEU A 43 9.26 15.48 8.45
N GLN A 44 8.92 15.89 9.68
CA GLN A 44 8.30 15.00 10.67
C GLN A 44 6.92 14.53 10.22
N GLY A 45 6.07 15.42 9.71
CA GLY A 45 4.74 15.08 9.22
C GLY A 45 4.79 14.07 8.07
N ASN A 46 5.72 14.26 7.14
CA ASN A 46 5.91 13.33 6.01
C ASN A 46 6.46 11.98 6.48
N LEU A 47 7.45 11.94 7.38
CA LEU A 47 7.99 10.68 7.89
C LEU A 47 6.93 9.81 8.58
N VAL A 48 6.09 10.42 9.42
CA VAL A 48 4.96 9.72 10.06
C VAL A 48 3.98 9.22 8.99
N THR A 49 3.66 10.05 8.00
CA THR A 49 2.74 9.70 6.91
C THR A 49 3.25 8.49 6.13
N PHE A 50 4.51 8.48 5.69
CA PHE A 50 5.08 7.37 4.92
C PHE A 50 5.16 6.07 5.73
N PHE A 51 5.53 6.16 7.01
CA PHE A 51 5.61 4.98 7.87
C PHE A 51 4.24 4.33 8.08
N VAL A 52 3.24 5.12 8.44
CA VAL A 52 1.88 4.63 8.68
C VAL A 52 1.24 4.15 7.38
N ALA A 53 1.37 4.92 6.29
CA ALA A 53 0.75 4.58 5.02
C ALA A 53 1.32 3.31 4.40
N GLY A 54 2.62 3.02 4.57
CA GLY A 54 3.27 1.85 3.97
C GLY A 54 3.22 0.59 4.83
N SER A 55 3.24 0.72 6.16
CA SER A 55 3.37 -0.43 7.08
C SER A 55 2.09 -1.27 7.10
N ASP A 56 0.99 -0.66 7.54
CA ASP A 56 -0.24 -1.40 7.84
C ASP A 56 -0.90 -1.94 6.58
N THR A 57 -0.92 -1.17 5.48
CA THR A 57 -1.55 -1.59 4.24
C THR A 57 -0.85 -2.77 3.58
N THR A 58 0.49 -2.74 3.57
CA THR A 58 1.30 -3.79 2.96
C THR A 58 1.23 -5.05 3.79
N ALA A 59 1.37 -4.93 5.12
CA ALA A 59 1.25 -6.05 6.05
C ALA A 59 -0.12 -6.74 5.93
N LEU A 60 -1.22 -5.98 5.86
CA LEU A 60 -2.56 -6.53 5.68
C LEU A 60 -2.70 -7.23 4.33
N SER A 61 -2.26 -6.59 3.24
CA SER A 61 -2.38 -7.15 1.88
C SER A 61 -1.62 -8.48 1.75
N MET A 62 -0.38 -8.53 2.26
CA MET A 62 0.42 -9.76 2.29
C MET A 62 -0.20 -10.83 3.19
N SER A 63 -0.69 -10.46 4.38
CA SER A 63 -1.31 -11.40 5.32
C SER A 63 -2.51 -12.11 4.70
N TRP A 64 -3.36 -11.37 3.99
CA TRP A 64 -4.51 -11.95 3.29
C TRP A 64 -4.10 -12.81 2.09
N CYS A 65 -3.10 -12.38 1.32
CA CYS A 65 -2.56 -13.19 0.22
C CYS A 65 -2.03 -14.54 0.71
N LEU A 66 -1.19 -14.53 1.74
CA LEU A 66 -0.68 -15.76 2.36
C LEU A 66 -1.80 -16.61 2.95
N TYR A 67 -2.78 -15.99 3.61
CA TYR A 67 -3.95 -16.70 4.12
C TYR A 67 -4.70 -17.42 3.00
N TYR A 68 -4.98 -16.75 1.87
CA TYR A 68 -5.66 -17.37 0.74
C TYR A 68 -4.86 -18.52 0.13
N LEU A 69 -3.54 -18.36 -0.03
CA LEU A 69 -2.69 -19.46 -0.50
C LEU A 69 -2.70 -20.65 0.47
N CYS A 70 -2.73 -20.42 1.78
CA CYS A 70 -2.83 -21.51 2.77
C CYS A 70 -4.17 -22.27 2.69
N VAL A 71 -5.28 -21.59 2.41
CA VAL A 71 -6.61 -22.23 2.33
C VAL A 71 -6.93 -22.79 0.94
N TYR A 72 -6.16 -22.44 -0.09
CA TYR A 72 -6.27 -22.98 -1.45
C TYR A 72 -4.95 -23.64 -1.91
N PRO A 73 -4.65 -24.87 -1.46
CA PRO A 73 -3.38 -25.55 -1.72
C PRO A 73 -3.05 -25.72 -3.21
N ASP A 74 -4.05 -25.91 -4.08
CA ASP A 74 -3.83 -26.02 -5.53
C ASP A 74 -3.28 -24.72 -6.13
N LEU A 75 -3.78 -23.56 -5.65
CA LEU A 75 -3.28 -22.25 -6.05
C LEU A 75 -1.88 -22.00 -5.48
N GLN A 76 -1.63 -22.41 -4.24
CA GLN A 76 -0.28 -22.36 -3.66
C GLN A 76 0.73 -23.19 -4.46
N ALA A 77 0.36 -24.41 -4.85
CA ALA A 77 1.22 -25.28 -5.65
C ALA A 77 1.54 -24.65 -7.01
N ARG A 78 0.55 -24.03 -7.65
CA ARG A 78 0.74 -23.27 -8.90
C ARG A 78 1.65 -22.05 -8.71
N ALA A 79 1.48 -21.29 -7.63
CA ALA A 79 2.33 -20.14 -7.32
C ALA A 79 3.78 -20.55 -7.08
N ARG A 80 4.00 -21.67 -6.37
CA ARG A 80 5.33 -22.22 -6.17
C ARG A 80 5.97 -22.67 -7.49
N ALA A 81 5.21 -23.38 -8.32
CA ALA A 81 5.70 -23.82 -9.62
C ALA A 81 6.10 -22.64 -10.53
N GLU A 82 5.41 -21.50 -10.45
CA GLU A 82 5.81 -20.29 -11.18
C GLU A 82 7.16 -19.75 -10.70
N VAL A 83 7.41 -19.71 -9.39
CA VAL A 83 8.70 -19.29 -8.83
C VAL A 83 9.80 -20.28 -9.21
N ASP A 84 9.52 -21.59 -9.13
CA ASP A 84 10.50 -22.62 -9.47
C ASP A 84 10.96 -22.53 -10.94
N LEU A 85 10.13 -21.98 -11.85
CA LEU A 85 10.50 -21.75 -13.25
C LEU A 85 11.56 -20.67 -13.44
N LEU A 86 11.79 -19.78 -12.47
CA LEU A 86 12.92 -18.83 -12.50
C LEU A 86 14.25 -19.59 -12.39
N GLY A 87 14.29 -20.72 -11.68
CA GLY A 87 15.50 -21.49 -11.43
C GLY A 87 16.47 -20.86 -10.43
N HIS A 88 16.11 -19.72 -9.85
CA HIS A 88 16.82 -19.01 -8.78
C HIS A 88 15.83 -18.20 -7.93
N ASP A 89 16.28 -17.72 -6.78
CA ASP A 89 15.48 -16.79 -5.98
C ASP A 89 15.35 -15.44 -6.70
N PRO A 90 14.18 -14.76 -6.65
CA PRO A 90 13.99 -13.46 -7.27
C PRO A 90 14.79 -12.38 -6.54
N GLU A 91 15.69 -11.70 -7.23
CA GLU A 91 16.57 -10.67 -6.67
C GLU A 91 16.36 -9.29 -7.33
N THR A 92 15.76 -9.27 -8.52
CA THR A 92 15.58 -8.07 -9.34
C THR A 92 14.11 -7.77 -9.61
N SER A 93 13.82 -6.54 -10.06
CA SER A 93 12.48 -6.18 -10.54
C SER A 93 12.05 -7.01 -11.74
N GLU A 94 12.99 -7.33 -12.62
CA GLU A 94 12.80 -8.10 -13.84
C GLU A 94 12.40 -9.55 -13.51
N ASP A 95 12.88 -10.11 -12.40
CA ASP A 95 12.43 -11.42 -11.92
C ASP A 95 10.95 -11.39 -11.53
N LEU A 96 10.50 -10.30 -10.90
CA LEU A 96 9.10 -10.13 -10.49
C LEU A 96 8.16 -10.00 -11.68
N ASP A 97 8.61 -9.39 -12.79
CA ASP A 97 7.84 -9.31 -14.03
C ASP A 97 7.55 -10.71 -14.64
N ASN A 98 8.37 -11.70 -14.31
CA ASN A 98 8.19 -13.10 -14.70
C ASN A 98 7.31 -13.91 -13.74
N LEU A 99 6.68 -13.28 -12.74
CA LEU A 99 5.79 -13.91 -11.75
C LEU A 99 4.32 -13.42 -11.85
N PRO A 100 3.67 -13.50 -13.03
CA PRO A 100 2.35 -12.91 -13.25
C PRO A 100 1.24 -13.58 -12.42
N PHE A 101 1.36 -14.85 -12.08
CA PHE A 101 0.37 -15.54 -11.25
C PHE A 101 0.49 -15.14 -9.78
N ILE A 102 1.71 -14.97 -9.24
CA ILE A 102 1.90 -14.35 -7.92
C ILE A 102 1.33 -12.93 -7.89
N GLY A 103 1.62 -12.12 -8.92
CA GLY A 103 1.03 -10.79 -9.06
C GLY A 103 -0.50 -10.83 -9.04
N SER A 104 -1.09 -11.79 -9.77
CA SER A 104 -2.54 -12.01 -9.78
C SER A 104 -3.10 -12.43 -8.41
N CYS A 105 -2.39 -13.29 -7.67
CA CYS A 105 -2.79 -13.70 -6.32
C CYS A 105 -2.83 -12.49 -5.37
N LEU A 106 -1.85 -11.60 -5.44
CA LEU A 106 -1.83 -10.39 -4.63
C LEU A 106 -2.98 -9.44 -4.99
N ILE A 107 -3.20 -9.17 -6.28
CA ILE A 107 -4.28 -8.30 -6.74
C ILE A 107 -5.65 -8.87 -6.35
N GLU A 108 -5.85 -10.18 -6.51
CA GLU A 108 -7.09 -10.84 -6.12
C GLU A 108 -7.34 -10.79 -4.61
N SER A 109 -6.27 -10.92 -3.82
CA SER A 109 -6.35 -10.79 -2.36
C SER A 109 -6.79 -9.38 -1.94
N ILE A 110 -6.26 -8.35 -2.59
CA ILE A 110 -6.66 -6.94 -2.37
C ILE A 110 -8.11 -6.71 -2.83
N ARG A 111 -8.54 -7.33 -3.93
CA ARG A 111 -9.93 -7.24 -4.42
C ARG A 111 -10.91 -7.84 -3.41
N LEU A 112 -10.61 -9.04 -2.89
CA LEU A 112 -11.44 -9.73 -1.90
C LEU A 112 -11.42 -9.04 -0.54
N GLN A 113 -10.25 -8.52 -0.17
CA GLN A 113 -9.97 -7.94 1.13
C GLN A 113 -9.00 -6.75 1.03
N PRO A 114 -9.51 -5.55 0.73
CA PRO A 114 -8.69 -4.36 0.64
C PRO A 114 -8.24 -3.91 2.03
N ALA A 115 -7.03 -3.37 2.13
CA ALA A 115 -6.49 -2.83 3.39
C ALA A 115 -7.35 -1.69 3.96
N PHE A 116 -8.01 -0.92 3.09
CA PHE A 116 -9.01 0.07 3.46
C PHE A 116 -10.38 -0.29 2.88
N ILE A 117 -11.41 -0.30 3.73
CA ILE A 117 -12.77 -0.65 3.33
C ILE A 117 -13.59 0.54 2.80
N ALA A 118 -13.16 1.76 3.12
CA ALA A 118 -13.87 2.99 2.81
C ALA A 118 -12.90 4.13 2.49
N LEU A 119 -13.19 4.90 1.46
CA LEU A 119 -12.46 6.13 1.11
C LEU A 119 -13.38 7.33 1.28
N GLY A 120 -13.00 8.26 2.16
CA GLY A 120 -13.74 9.49 2.42
C GLY A 120 -13.22 10.65 1.57
N HIS A 121 -14.15 11.39 0.98
CA HIS A 121 -13.89 12.64 0.26
C HIS A 121 -14.87 13.71 0.72
N GLU A 122 -14.54 14.97 0.49
CA GLU A 122 -15.45 16.10 0.66
C GLU A 122 -15.57 16.85 -0.67
N ALA A 123 -16.80 17.11 -1.10
CA ALA A 123 -17.06 17.90 -2.29
C ALA A 123 -16.64 19.35 -2.04
N ILE A 124 -15.60 19.83 -2.71
CA ILE A 124 -15.15 21.24 -2.60
C ILE A 124 -15.95 22.19 -3.50
N THR A 125 -16.61 21.64 -4.52
CA THR A 125 -17.49 22.36 -5.45
C THR A 125 -18.71 21.50 -5.75
N GLU A 126 -19.75 22.08 -6.37
CA GLU A 126 -20.89 21.27 -6.85
C GLU A 126 -20.40 20.29 -7.93
N VAL A 127 -20.67 19.01 -7.73
CA VAL A 127 -20.29 17.93 -8.66
C VAL A 127 -21.44 16.96 -8.85
N SER A 128 -21.54 16.32 -10.02
CA SER A 128 -22.50 15.24 -10.28
C SER A 128 -21.82 13.88 -10.12
N VAL A 129 -22.36 13.03 -9.24
CA VAL A 129 -21.88 11.65 -9.02
C VAL A 129 -23.02 10.69 -9.32
N GLY A 130 -22.86 9.82 -10.34
CA GLY A 130 -23.92 8.88 -10.75
C GLY A 130 -25.22 9.57 -11.15
N GLY A 131 -25.15 10.77 -11.74
CA GLY A 131 -26.31 11.58 -12.13
C GLY A 131 -26.97 12.36 -10.98
N LYS A 132 -26.43 12.28 -9.75
CA LYS A 132 -26.93 13.03 -8.60
C LYS A 132 -26.01 14.22 -8.30
N LYS A 133 -26.60 15.40 -8.11
CA LYS A 133 -25.87 16.59 -7.66
C LYS A 133 -25.42 16.40 -6.20
N VAL A 134 -24.17 16.75 -5.94
CA VAL A 134 -23.52 16.76 -4.63
C VAL A 134 -23.09 18.19 -4.36
N ALA A 135 -23.62 18.79 -3.30
CA ALA A 135 -23.33 20.17 -2.93
C ALA A 135 -21.94 20.29 -2.26
N PRO A 136 -21.29 21.46 -2.33
CA PRO A 136 -20.06 21.73 -1.57
C PRO A 136 -20.22 21.42 -0.07
N GLY A 137 -19.16 20.91 0.57
CA GLY A 137 -19.14 20.48 1.97
C GLY A 137 -19.75 19.10 2.23
N THR A 138 -20.32 18.45 1.20
CA THR A 138 -20.88 17.10 1.36
C THR A 138 -19.76 16.06 1.46
N LYS A 139 -19.77 15.26 2.53
CA LYS A 139 -18.87 14.10 2.68
C LYS A 139 -19.38 12.92 1.85
N VAL A 140 -18.54 12.40 0.98
CA VAL A 140 -18.81 11.25 0.12
C VAL A 140 -17.91 10.10 0.54
N VAL A 141 -18.49 8.93 0.78
CA VAL A 141 -17.75 7.73 1.17
C VAL A 141 -17.94 6.64 0.12
N THR A 142 -16.83 6.18 -0.46
CA THR A 142 -16.82 5.02 -1.37
C THR A 142 -16.54 3.75 -0.58
N LEU A 143 -17.47 2.79 -0.60
CA LEU A 143 -17.30 1.49 0.04
C LEU A 143 -16.54 0.53 -0.88
N LEU A 144 -15.20 0.59 -0.83
CA LEU A 144 -14.30 -0.15 -1.71
C LEU A 144 -14.61 -1.65 -1.73
N ARG A 145 -14.72 -2.28 -0.57
CA ARG A 145 -14.94 -3.73 -0.50
C ARG A 145 -16.24 -4.19 -1.18
N LYS A 146 -17.30 -3.38 -1.10
CA LYS A 146 -18.57 -3.69 -1.79
C LYS A 146 -18.43 -3.54 -3.30
N HIS A 147 -17.69 -2.52 -3.74
CA HIS A 147 -17.47 -2.23 -5.15
C HIS A 147 -16.62 -3.33 -5.83
N LEU A 148 -15.46 -3.64 -5.24
CA LEU A 148 -14.48 -4.62 -5.75
C LEU A 148 -15.01 -6.06 -5.80
N ARG A 149 -16.09 -6.35 -5.08
CA ARG A 149 -16.77 -7.67 -5.07
C ARG A 149 -18.03 -7.70 -5.93
N SER A 150 -18.31 -6.65 -6.69
CA SER A 150 -19.44 -6.64 -7.61
C SER A 150 -19.22 -7.60 -8.79
N SER A 151 -20.31 -8.06 -9.41
CA SER A 151 -20.25 -8.99 -10.54
C SER A 151 -19.57 -8.40 -11.78
N ALA A 152 -19.51 -7.08 -11.90
CA ALA A 152 -18.84 -6.38 -13.00
C ALA A 152 -17.31 -6.49 -12.94
N GLU A 153 -16.74 -6.71 -11.75
CA GLU A 153 -15.29 -6.75 -11.51
C GLU A 153 -14.81 -8.12 -11.01
N GLY A 154 -15.52 -9.21 -11.37
CA GLY A 154 -15.10 -10.59 -11.08
C GLY A 154 -15.76 -11.25 -9.87
N GLY A 155 -16.78 -10.65 -9.27
CA GLY A 155 -17.45 -11.15 -8.06
C GLY A 155 -18.27 -12.44 -8.19
N SER A 156 -18.59 -12.92 -9.39
CA SER A 156 -19.44 -14.11 -9.59
C SER A 156 -18.69 -15.40 -9.91
N LEU A 157 -17.38 -15.35 -10.14
CA LEU A 157 -16.58 -16.49 -10.60
C LEU A 157 -15.93 -17.31 -9.47
N PHE A 158 -16.12 -16.90 -8.21
CA PHE A 158 -15.53 -17.54 -7.02
C PHE A 158 -16.55 -17.84 -5.91
N LYS A 159 -17.82 -18.08 -6.26
CA LYS A 159 -18.84 -18.59 -5.33
C LYS A 159 -19.01 -20.09 -5.46
#